data_AF-A0A416DTS3-F1
#
_entry.id   AF-A0A416DTS3-F1
#
_cell.length_a   1.000
_cell.length_b   1.000
_cell.length_c   1.000
_cell.angle_alpha   90.00
_cell.angle_beta   90.00
_cell.angle_gamma   90.00
#
_symmetry.space_group_name_H-M   'P 1'
#
loop_
_entity.id
_entity.type
_entity.pdbx_description
1 polymer ?
#
loop_
_entity_poly.entity_id
_entity_poly.type
_entity_poly.pdbx_seq_one_letter_code
_entity_poly.pdbx_strand_id
1 'polypeptide(L)'
;MLPDIEYTANGNVYKTDGNGNKISCDSNPEYTEEGSRNMKEQKESGGEERREDDDGGHIIARILSGSEGEENLVPMRRTINRGDYKRMENEIAKALQEGKGVSVHIKIEYNGESGRPTKIREEYIVDGKKTVCEFDNVEGSTDLSEPLSDKISDEDYDRLKQTLMDVSEYRIQKEWKKKHIDG
;
A
#
# COMPACT_ATOMS: atom_id res chain seq x y z
N MET A 1 -15.57 9.94 -3.93
CA MET A 1 -16.37 8.82 -4.50
C MET A 1 -17.72 8.78 -3.81
N LEU A 2 -18.69 8.04 -4.34
CA LEU A 2 -19.96 7.84 -3.62
C LEU A 2 -19.74 6.91 -2.42
N PRO A 3 -20.48 7.11 -1.31
CA PRO A 3 -20.41 6.25 -0.14
C PRO A 3 -21.19 4.94 -0.34
N ASP A 4 -20.74 3.87 0.32
CA ASP A 4 -21.39 2.56 0.37
C ASP A 4 -21.79 1.98 -1.00
N ILE A 5 -20.88 2.11 -1.98
CA ILE A 5 -21.09 1.56 -3.32
C ILE A 5 -20.09 0.47 -3.66
N GLU A 6 -20.51 -0.37 -4.60
CA GLU A 6 -19.64 -1.24 -5.38
C GLU A 6 -19.59 -0.69 -6.81
N TYR A 7 -18.40 -0.61 -7.40
CA TYR A 7 -18.22 -0.16 -8.79
C TYR A 7 -17.15 -0.97 -9.51
N THR A 8 -17.20 -0.98 -10.83
CA THR A 8 -16.22 -1.66 -11.68
C THR A 8 -15.46 -0.66 -12.53
N ALA A 9 -14.13 -0.74 -12.53
CA ALA A 9 -13.26 0.06 -13.39
C ALA A 9 -12.16 -0.83 -13.99
N ASN A 10 -12.03 -0.85 -15.32
CA ASN A 10 -11.15 -1.74 -16.09
C ASN A 10 -11.25 -3.22 -15.65
N GLY A 11 -12.47 -3.71 -15.39
CA GLY A 11 -12.70 -5.10 -14.97
C GLY A 11 -12.37 -5.40 -13.50
N ASN A 12 -11.84 -4.44 -12.76
CA ASN A 12 -11.59 -4.55 -11.33
C ASN A 12 -12.81 -4.05 -10.54
N VAL A 13 -13.18 -4.75 -9.47
CA VAL A 13 -14.36 -4.44 -8.65
C VAL A 13 -13.91 -3.82 -7.34
N TYR A 14 -14.39 -2.61 -7.05
CA TYR A 14 -14.03 -1.85 -5.88
C TYR A 14 -15.24 -1.64 -4.97
N LYS A 15 -14.99 -1.48 -3.67
CA LYS A 15 -16.01 -1.11 -2.68
C LYS A 15 -15.60 0.11 -1.90
N THR A 16 -16.56 0.95 -1.55
CA THR A 16 -16.37 2.09 -0.65
C THR A 16 -17.10 1.92 0.68
N ASP A 17 -16.60 2.59 1.71
CA ASP A 17 -17.30 2.78 2.98
C ASP A 17 -18.30 3.95 2.91
N GLY A 18 -18.97 4.23 4.04
CA GLY A 18 -19.92 5.33 4.18
C GLY A 18 -19.34 6.74 4.02
N ASN A 19 -18.01 6.88 3.96
CA ASN A 19 -17.31 8.13 3.68
C ASN A 19 -16.82 8.21 2.22
N GLY A 20 -17.03 7.16 1.43
CA GLY A 20 -16.53 7.07 0.06
C GLY A 20 -15.06 6.67 -0.05
N ASN A 21 -14.44 6.15 1.02
CA ASN A 21 -13.09 5.62 1.01
C ASN A 21 -13.08 4.22 0.43
N LYS A 22 -12.07 3.87 -0.38
CA LYS A 22 -11.98 2.55 -1.01
C LYS A 22 -11.52 1.53 0.01
N ILE A 23 -12.34 0.53 0.33
CA ILE A 23 -12.05 -0.46 1.39
C ILE A 23 -11.64 -1.82 0.84
N SER A 24 -11.98 -2.14 -0.41
CA SER A 24 -11.54 -3.36 -1.06
C SER A 24 -11.48 -3.25 -2.58
N CYS A 25 -10.63 -4.09 -3.19
CA CYS A 25 -10.58 -4.30 -4.63
C CYS A 25 -10.40 -5.80 -4.93
N ASP A 26 -11.24 -6.34 -5.81
CA ASP A 26 -11.13 -7.68 -6.38
C ASP A 26 -10.74 -7.56 -7.86
N SER A 27 -9.69 -8.28 -8.27
CA SER A 27 -9.12 -8.17 -9.62
C SER A 27 -8.65 -9.53 -10.15
N ASN A 28 -8.84 -9.74 -11.45
CA ASN A 28 -8.14 -10.77 -12.23
C ASN A 28 -7.27 -10.03 -13.25
N PRO A 29 -6.06 -9.59 -12.85
CA PRO A 29 -5.29 -8.65 -13.64
C PRO A 29 -4.79 -9.26 -14.93
N GLU A 30 -4.70 -8.44 -15.97
CA GLU A 30 -4.03 -8.78 -17.23
C GLU A 30 -2.80 -7.90 -17.43
N TYR A 31 -1.74 -8.48 -18.00
CA TYR A 31 -0.53 -7.72 -18.33
C TYR A 31 -0.76 -6.86 -19.57
N THR A 32 -0.45 -5.57 -19.48
CA THR A 32 -0.50 -4.64 -20.62
C THR A 32 0.82 -3.89 -20.84
N GLU A 33 1.31 -3.91 -22.08
CA GLU A 33 2.48 -3.14 -22.51
C GLU A 33 2.20 -1.62 -22.53
N GLU A 34 0.93 -1.22 -22.65
CA GLU A 34 0.53 0.20 -22.62
C GLU A 34 0.76 0.86 -21.26
N GLY A 35 0.90 0.06 -20.18
CA GLY A 35 1.33 0.56 -18.87
C GLY A 35 2.86 0.79 -18.76
N SER A 36 3.65 0.32 -19.74
CA SER A 36 5.11 0.34 -19.67
C SER A 36 5.71 1.66 -20.16
N ARG A 37 5.68 2.66 -19.25
CA ARG A 37 6.42 3.95 -19.17
C ARG A 37 5.59 5.21 -19.41
N ASN A 38 5.49 6.02 -18.34
CA ASN A 38 5.56 7.47 -18.45
C ASN A 38 6.29 8.10 -17.25
N MET A 39 7.19 9.05 -17.50
CA MET A 39 7.76 9.94 -16.46
C MET A 39 6.72 10.94 -15.93
N LYS A 40 5.49 10.94 -16.43
CA LYS A 40 4.54 12.03 -16.29
C LYS A 40 3.60 11.89 -15.09
N GLU A 41 3.35 10.67 -14.60
CA GLU A 41 2.56 10.40 -13.38
C GLU A 41 3.33 10.67 -12.07
N GLN A 42 4.58 11.17 -12.16
CA GLN A 42 5.58 11.26 -11.09
C GLN A 42 5.18 12.05 -9.82
N LYS A 43 3.97 12.62 -9.75
CA LYS A 43 3.39 13.37 -8.63
C LYS A 43 1.88 13.12 -8.42
N GLU A 44 1.23 12.32 -9.26
CA GLU A 44 -0.21 12.43 -9.46
C GLU A 44 -1.01 11.95 -8.23
N SER A 45 -1.83 12.89 -7.75
CA SER A 45 -2.95 12.91 -6.80
C SER A 45 -3.24 11.74 -5.85
N GLY A 46 -3.46 12.07 -4.58
CA GLY A 46 -3.91 11.15 -3.52
C GLY A 46 -5.06 11.74 -2.70
N GLY A 47 -5.90 12.59 -3.30
CA GLY A 47 -6.95 13.32 -2.60
C GLY A 47 -6.45 14.39 -1.61
N GLU A 48 -7.39 15.02 -0.89
CA GLU A 48 -7.12 16.13 0.04
C GLU A 48 -6.37 15.69 1.31
N GLU A 49 -6.46 14.42 1.68
CA GLU A 49 -5.89 13.82 2.90
C GLU A 49 -4.43 13.34 2.73
N ARG A 50 -3.85 13.59 1.56
CA ARG A 50 -2.45 13.31 1.20
C ARG A 50 -1.46 14.05 2.11
N ARG A 51 -0.41 13.37 2.55
CA ARG A 51 0.77 13.98 3.19
C ARG A 51 1.83 14.41 2.16
N GLU A 52 2.77 15.27 2.57
CA GLU A 52 3.82 15.79 1.66
C GLU A 52 4.67 14.67 1.05
N ASP A 53 4.92 13.62 1.81
CA ASP A 53 5.70 12.43 1.44
C ASP A 53 4.87 11.30 0.82
N ASP A 54 3.57 11.51 0.58
CA ASP A 54 2.73 10.56 -0.15
C ASP A 54 2.80 10.78 -1.67
N ASP A 55 2.40 9.75 -2.42
CA ASP A 55 2.03 9.75 -3.83
C ASP A 55 0.58 9.23 -3.97
N GLY A 56 -0.05 9.44 -5.13
CA GLY A 56 -1.22 8.65 -5.52
C GLY A 56 -0.79 7.23 -5.82
N GLY A 57 -0.98 6.33 -4.87
CA GLY A 57 -0.74 4.91 -5.06
C GLY A 57 -1.90 4.31 -5.83
N HIS A 58 -1.61 3.69 -6.97
CA HIS A 58 -2.59 2.84 -7.65
C HIS A 58 -2.90 1.63 -6.77
N ILE A 59 -4.18 1.29 -6.61
CA ILE A 59 -4.60 0.05 -5.95
C ILE A 59 -4.23 -1.13 -6.86
N ILE A 60 -4.60 -1.06 -8.14
CA ILE A 60 -4.11 -1.96 -9.19
C ILE A 60 -3.21 -1.19 -10.15
N ALA A 61 -2.00 -1.67 -10.39
CA ALA A 61 -1.04 -1.03 -11.30
C ALA A 61 -1.60 -0.90 -12.72
N ARG A 62 -1.22 0.16 -13.44
CA ARG A 62 -1.57 0.32 -14.87
C ARG A 62 -1.12 -0.85 -15.74
N ILE A 63 0.09 -1.37 -15.50
CA ILE A 63 0.62 -2.55 -16.20
C ILE A 63 -0.16 -3.84 -15.90
N LEU A 64 -1.03 -3.82 -14.88
CA LEU A 64 -1.89 -4.91 -14.43
C LEU A 64 -3.37 -4.60 -14.69
N SER A 65 -3.69 -3.85 -15.76
CA SER A 65 -5.05 -3.43 -16.13
C SER A 65 -5.75 -2.49 -15.12
N GLY A 66 -4.98 -1.81 -14.27
CA GLY A 66 -5.49 -0.77 -13.39
C GLY A 66 -6.00 0.47 -14.15
N SER A 67 -7.02 1.13 -13.62
CA SER A 67 -7.48 2.42 -14.16
C SER A 67 -6.53 3.56 -13.76
N GLU A 68 -6.44 4.60 -14.59
CA GLU A 68 -5.60 5.78 -14.33
C GLU A 68 -6.26 6.78 -13.37
N GLY A 69 -7.58 6.69 -13.20
CA GLY A 69 -8.36 7.70 -12.50
C GLY A 69 -8.37 7.56 -10.97
N GLU A 70 -8.89 8.60 -10.32
CA GLU A 70 -9.07 8.68 -8.86
C GLU A 70 -9.81 7.47 -8.27
N GLU A 71 -10.66 6.80 -9.04
CA GLU A 71 -11.35 5.58 -8.62
C GLU A 71 -10.40 4.42 -8.27
N ASN A 72 -9.14 4.44 -8.73
CA ASN A 72 -8.12 3.43 -8.46
C ASN A 72 -6.93 4.00 -7.65
N LEU A 73 -7.03 5.21 -7.09
CA LEU A 73 -5.95 5.84 -6.35
C LEU A 73 -6.24 5.94 -4.85
N VAL A 74 -5.19 5.81 -4.03
CA VAL A 74 -5.20 6.14 -2.60
C VAL A 74 -3.93 6.90 -2.22
N PRO A 75 -3.98 7.82 -1.23
CA PRO A 75 -2.76 8.43 -0.72
C PRO A 75 -1.88 7.37 -0.04
N MET A 76 -0.71 7.14 -0.62
CA MET A 76 0.22 6.08 -0.24
C MET A 76 1.63 6.65 -0.06
N ARG A 77 2.33 6.25 1.00
CA ARG A 77 3.69 6.70 1.28
C ARG A 77 4.60 6.41 0.09
N ARG A 78 5.36 7.42 -0.35
CA ARG A 78 6.28 7.34 -1.50
C ARG A 78 7.26 6.17 -1.41
N THR A 79 7.74 5.87 -0.20
CA THR A 79 8.69 4.76 0.04
C THR A 79 8.06 3.39 -0.20
N ILE A 80 6.77 3.24 0.08
CA ILE A 80 6.01 1.99 -0.13
C ILE A 80 5.64 1.89 -1.60
N ASN A 81 4.99 2.93 -2.13
CA ASN A 81 4.51 3.00 -3.51
C ASN A 81 5.63 2.70 -4.51
N ARG A 82 6.81 3.31 -4.33
CA ARG A 82 7.95 3.15 -5.25
C ARG A 82 8.88 2.00 -4.88
N GLY A 83 8.67 1.39 -3.71
CA GLY A 83 9.50 0.34 -3.13
C GLY A 83 8.79 -1.00 -3.16
N ASP A 84 8.31 -1.45 -2.00
CA ASP A 84 7.80 -2.81 -1.83
C ASP A 84 6.48 -3.07 -2.58
N TYR A 85 5.60 -2.07 -2.68
CA TYR A 85 4.36 -2.21 -3.46
C TYR A 85 4.69 -2.45 -4.92
N LYS A 86 5.51 -1.58 -5.51
CA LYS A 86 6.00 -1.73 -6.88
C LYS A 86 6.74 -3.05 -7.12
N ARG A 87 7.49 -3.57 -6.14
CA ARG A 87 8.14 -4.88 -6.29
C ARG A 87 7.11 -6.00 -6.43
N MET A 88 6.09 -6.01 -5.56
CA MET A 88 4.99 -6.96 -5.63
C MET A 88 4.23 -6.85 -6.97
N GLU A 89 3.93 -5.63 -7.45
CA GLU A 89 3.29 -5.42 -8.77
C GLU A 89 4.11 -6.03 -9.92
N ASN A 90 5.45 -5.86 -9.88
CA ASN A 90 6.34 -6.44 -10.89
C ASN A 90 6.39 -7.98 -10.82
N GLU A 91 6.25 -8.58 -9.63
CA GLU A 91 6.17 -10.02 -9.47
C GLU A 91 4.89 -10.58 -10.11
N ILE A 92 3.75 -9.91 -9.88
CA ILE A 92 2.48 -10.25 -10.53
C ILE A 92 2.60 -10.09 -12.05
N ALA A 93 3.14 -8.97 -12.52
CA ALA A 93 3.31 -8.70 -13.95
C ALA A 93 4.17 -9.78 -14.63
N LYS A 94 5.27 -10.18 -14.00
CA LYS A 94 6.12 -11.25 -14.50
C LYS A 94 5.37 -12.58 -14.57
N ALA A 95 4.58 -12.93 -13.56
CA ALA A 95 3.79 -14.16 -13.58
C ALA A 95 2.78 -14.17 -14.74
N LEU A 96 2.11 -13.05 -14.99
CA LEU A 96 1.19 -12.89 -16.12
C LEU A 96 1.91 -12.98 -17.47
N GLN A 97 3.10 -12.39 -17.60
CA GLN A 97 3.94 -12.50 -18.80
C GLN A 97 4.40 -13.94 -19.06
N GLU A 98 4.56 -14.75 -18.01
CA GLU A 98 4.84 -16.19 -18.11
C GLU A 98 3.60 -17.02 -18.48
N GLY A 99 2.44 -16.38 -18.69
CA GLY A 99 1.18 -17.01 -19.08
C GLY A 99 0.42 -17.64 -17.90
N LYS A 100 0.75 -17.28 -16.66
CA LYS A 100 0.09 -17.81 -15.46
C LYS A 100 -1.19 -17.04 -15.16
N GLY A 101 -2.17 -17.73 -14.58
CA GLY A 101 -3.37 -17.09 -14.05
C GLY A 101 -3.08 -16.43 -12.70
N VAL A 102 -3.53 -15.19 -12.54
CA VAL A 102 -3.44 -14.47 -11.26
C VAL A 102 -4.82 -13.96 -10.85
N SER A 103 -5.12 -14.08 -9.56
CA SER A 103 -6.25 -13.40 -8.91
C SER A 103 -5.73 -12.59 -7.74
N VAL A 104 -6.31 -11.42 -7.51
CA VAL A 104 -5.88 -10.43 -6.52
C VAL A 104 -7.09 -9.98 -5.70
N HIS A 105 -6.92 -9.93 -4.39
CA HIS A 105 -7.85 -9.34 -3.44
C HIS A 105 -7.10 -8.38 -2.53
N ILE A 106 -7.53 -7.12 -2.52
CA ILE A 106 -6.94 -6.05 -1.71
C ILE A 106 -7.95 -5.59 -0.67
N LYS A 107 -7.49 -5.42 0.56
CA LYS A 107 -8.18 -4.74 1.65
C LYS A 107 -7.43 -3.50 2.06
N ILE A 108 -8.17 -2.43 2.33
CA ILE A 108 -7.63 -1.14 2.68
C ILE A 108 -8.28 -0.71 4.00
N GLU A 109 -7.44 -0.42 4.99
CA GLU A 109 -7.86 -0.06 6.33
C GLU A 109 -7.61 1.43 6.57
N TYR A 110 -8.54 2.05 7.28
CA TYR A 110 -8.51 3.46 7.66
C TYR A 110 -8.66 3.59 9.17
N ASN A 111 -8.19 4.70 9.74
CA ASN A 111 -8.42 5.03 11.14
C ASN A 111 -9.30 6.28 11.24
N GLY A 112 -10.41 6.17 11.98
CA GLY A 112 -11.40 7.23 12.12
C GLY A 112 -12.03 7.60 10.77
N GLU A 113 -12.21 8.90 10.55
CA GLU A 113 -12.84 9.45 9.35
C GLU A 113 -11.83 9.92 8.29
N SER A 114 -10.53 9.64 8.46
CA SER A 114 -9.53 10.08 7.48
C SER A 114 -9.69 9.33 6.15
N GLY A 115 -9.61 10.07 5.05
CA GLY A 115 -9.55 9.50 3.70
C GLY A 115 -8.19 8.92 3.32
N ARG A 116 -7.23 8.92 4.24
CA ARG A 116 -5.90 8.32 4.06
C ARG A 116 -5.82 6.95 4.71
N PRO A 117 -5.49 5.88 3.96
CA PRO A 117 -5.39 4.56 4.54
C PRO A 117 -4.22 4.45 5.49
N THR A 118 -4.39 3.67 6.55
CA THR A 118 -3.32 3.30 7.49
C THR A 118 -2.63 2.01 7.07
N LYS A 119 -3.35 1.08 6.44
CA LYS A 119 -2.79 -0.20 6.00
C LYS A 119 -3.40 -0.63 4.68
N ILE A 120 -2.57 -1.26 3.84
CA ILE A 120 -3.00 -1.91 2.61
C ILE A 120 -2.56 -3.36 2.68
N ARG A 121 -3.49 -4.28 2.48
CA ARG A 121 -3.26 -5.71 2.54
C ARG A 121 -3.68 -6.35 1.24
N GLU A 122 -2.73 -6.93 0.54
CA GLU A 122 -2.94 -7.55 -0.76
C GLU A 122 -2.70 -9.06 -0.67
N GLU A 123 -3.68 -9.82 -1.15
CA GLU A 123 -3.58 -11.26 -1.33
C GLU A 123 -3.66 -11.58 -2.81
N TYR A 124 -2.64 -12.25 -3.34
CA TYR A 124 -2.66 -12.70 -4.72
C TYR A 124 -2.35 -14.19 -4.82
N ILE A 125 -2.98 -14.85 -5.79
CA ILE A 125 -2.83 -16.28 -6.04
C ILE A 125 -2.28 -16.46 -7.43
N VAL A 126 -1.10 -17.09 -7.53
CA VAL A 126 -0.47 -17.47 -8.80
C VAL A 126 -0.38 -19.00 -8.86
N ASP A 127 -1.00 -19.61 -9.86
CA ASP A 127 -1.05 -21.08 -10.04
C ASP A 127 -1.43 -21.83 -8.75
N GLY A 128 -2.42 -21.30 -8.02
CA GLY A 128 -2.91 -21.88 -6.75
C GLY A 128 -2.04 -21.60 -5.52
N LYS A 129 -0.90 -20.91 -5.65
CA LYS A 129 -0.08 -20.49 -4.52
C LYS A 129 -0.48 -19.09 -4.07
N LYS A 130 -0.96 -18.98 -2.83
CA LYS A 130 -1.35 -17.72 -2.20
C LYS A 130 -0.14 -17.02 -1.59
N THR A 131 0.02 -15.74 -1.92
CA THR A 131 0.95 -14.81 -1.26
C THR A 131 0.13 -13.70 -0.60
N VAL A 132 0.59 -13.23 0.55
CA VAL A 132 -0.01 -12.11 1.29
C VAL A 132 1.06 -11.06 1.52
N CYS A 133 0.78 -9.83 1.14
CA CYS A 133 1.60 -8.66 1.39
C CYS A 133 0.82 -7.67 2.26
N GLU A 134 1.47 -7.14 3.29
CA GLU A 134 0.90 -6.12 4.17
C GLU A 134 1.83 -4.91 4.17
N PHE A 135 1.23 -3.73 3.93
CA PHE A 135 1.94 -2.47 3.79
C PHE A 135 1.42 -1.48 4.83
N ASP A 136 2.32 -1.04 5.71
CA ASP A 136 2.00 -0.05 6.73
C ASP A 136 2.19 1.37 6.19
N ASN A 137 1.07 2.03 5.93
CA ASN A 137 1.04 3.36 5.35
C ASN A 137 1.28 4.48 6.39
N VAL A 138 1.67 4.15 7.63
CA VAL A 138 2.01 5.11 8.69
C VAL A 138 3.54 5.13 8.91
N GLU A 139 4.13 6.32 8.87
CA GLU A 139 5.57 6.45 9.10
C GLU A 139 5.96 6.10 10.54
N GLY A 140 6.95 5.21 10.68
CA GLY A 140 7.48 4.81 11.99
C GLY A 140 6.58 3.87 12.77
N SER A 141 5.48 3.40 12.18
CA SER A 141 4.65 2.37 12.79
C SER A 141 5.41 1.05 12.91
N THR A 142 5.09 0.32 13.98
CA THR A 142 5.66 -0.99 14.32
C THR A 142 4.58 -2.08 14.29
N ASP A 143 3.40 -1.81 13.75
CA ASP A 143 2.25 -2.72 13.78
C ASP A 143 2.55 -4.06 13.08
N LEU A 144 3.46 -4.07 12.09
CA LEU A 144 3.91 -5.28 11.41
C LEU A 144 5.02 -6.04 12.16
N SER A 145 5.44 -5.58 13.35
CA SER A 145 6.41 -6.31 14.17
C SER A 145 5.78 -7.49 14.91
N GLU A 146 4.53 -7.38 15.36
CA GLU A 146 3.88 -8.46 16.11
C GLU A 146 3.72 -9.77 15.31
N PRO A 147 3.30 -9.75 14.03
CA PRO A 147 3.20 -10.96 13.21
C PRO A 147 4.54 -11.64 12.93
N LEU A 148 5.68 -11.01 13.24
CA LEU A 148 7.01 -11.62 13.10
C LEU A 148 7.38 -12.50 14.28
N SER A 149 6.75 -12.35 15.44
CA SER A 149 7.03 -13.18 16.63
C SER A 149 6.90 -14.68 16.36
N ASP A 150 5.91 -15.09 15.56
CA ASP A 150 5.70 -16.49 15.18
C ASP A 150 6.69 -16.99 14.10
N LYS A 151 7.45 -16.09 13.47
CA LYS A 151 8.33 -16.40 12.31
C LYS A 151 9.82 -16.34 12.64
N ILE A 152 10.19 -15.77 13.78
CA ILE A 152 11.58 -15.62 14.22
C ILE A 152 11.74 -16.15 15.65
N SER A 153 12.98 -16.36 16.09
CA SER A 153 13.22 -16.80 17.46
C SER A 153 12.84 -15.70 18.47
N ASP A 154 12.43 -16.09 19.68
CA ASP A 154 12.10 -15.13 20.75
C ASP A 154 13.27 -14.16 21.01
N GLU A 155 14.51 -14.65 20.96
CA GLU A 155 15.73 -13.83 21.15
C GLU A 155 15.92 -12.80 20.02
N ASP A 156 15.66 -13.20 18.77
CA ASP A 156 15.70 -12.28 17.63
C ASP A 156 14.55 -11.26 17.69
N TYR A 157 13.39 -11.68 18.17
CA TYR A 157 12.23 -10.80 18.36
C TYR A 157 12.47 -9.77 19.46
N ASP A 158 13.04 -10.17 20.59
CA ASP A 158 13.40 -9.26 21.69
C ASP A 158 14.47 -8.25 21.24
N ARG A 159 15.48 -8.71 20.48
CA ARG A 159 16.48 -7.80 19.89
C ARG A 159 15.85 -6.82 18.90
N LEU A 160 14.90 -7.28 18.09
CA LEU A 160 14.16 -6.43 17.15
C LEU A 160 13.33 -5.39 17.91
N LYS A 161 12.60 -5.79 18.96
CA LYS A 161 11.83 -4.88 19.82
C LYS A 161 12.70 -3.83 20.48
N GLN A 162 13.83 -4.22 21.03
CA GLN A 162 14.77 -3.29 21.67
C GLN A 162 15.33 -2.29 20.66
N THR A 163 15.68 -2.76 19.45
CA THR A 163 16.13 -1.88 18.35
C THR A 163 15.04 -0.89 17.95
N LEU A 164 13.77 -1.33 17.87
CA LEU A 164 12.65 -0.45 17.54
C LEU A 164 12.41 0.61 18.63
N MET A 165 12.51 0.22 19.91
CA MET A 165 12.43 1.15 21.05
C MET A 165 13.53 2.20 20.97
N ASP A 166 14.79 1.81 20.80
CA ASP A 166 15.93 2.73 20.73
C ASP A 166 15.81 3.71 19.54
N VAL A 167 15.38 3.23 18.38
CA VAL A 167 15.13 4.09 17.20
C VAL A 167 13.99 5.06 17.44
N SER A 168 12.93 4.64 18.14
CA SER A 168 11.80 5.49 18.49
C SER A 168 12.22 6.62 19.46
N GLU A 169 13.00 6.30 20.50
CA GLU A 169 13.52 7.27 21.44
C GLU A 169 14.45 8.27 20.76
N TYR A 170 15.34 7.79 19.88
CA TYR A 170 16.20 8.67 19.09
C TYR A 170 15.41 9.64 18.22
N ARG A 171 14.34 9.18 17.55
CA ARG A 171 13.46 10.04 16.75
C ARG A 171 12.78 11.11 17.62
N ILE A 172 12.24 10.73 18.78
CA ILE A 172 11.62 11.68 19.72
C ILE A 172 12.62 12.74 20.17
N GLN A 173 13.85 12.33 20.52
CA GLN A 173 14.91 13.25 20.92
C GLN A 173 15.31 14.21 19.79
N LYS A 174 15.40 13.71 18.54
CA LYS A 174 15.73 14.53 17.38
C LYS A 174 14.65 15.58 17.07
N GLU A 175 13.38 15.19 17.09
CA GLU A 175 12.25 16.10 16.89
C GLU A 175 12.14 17.13 18.04
N TRP A 176 12.38 16.70 19.28
CA TRP A 176 12.43 17.60 20.43
C TRP A 176 13.52 18.68 20.25
N LYS A 177 14.73 18.29 19.84
CA LYS A 177 15.84 19.23 19.57
C LYS A 177 15.49 20.20 18.44
N LYS A 178 14.91 19.70 17.34
CA LYS A 178 14.50 20.53 16.19
C LYS A 178 13.47 21.61 16.59
N LYS A 179 12.58 21.31 17.54
CA LYS A 179 11.57 22.27 18.02
C LYS A 179 12.07 23.28 19.05
N HIS A 180 13.15 22.98 19.78
CA HIS A 180 13.53 23.76 20.98
C HIS A 180 14.96 24.30 20.95
N ILE A 181 15.77 23.99 19.93
CA ILE A 181 17.17 24.45 19.84
C ILE A 181 17.40 25.40 18.66
N ASP A 182 16.55 25.40 17.62
CA ASP A 182 16.65 26.33 16.47
C ASP A 182 15.61 27.47 16.54
N GLY A 183 15.52 28.15 17.69
CA GLY A 183 14.71 29.36 17.91
C GLY A 183 15.51 30.51 18.50
#